data_AF-A0A7H8M299-F1
#
_entry.id   AF-A0A7H8M299-F1
#
_cell.length_a   1.000
_cell.length_b   1.000
_cell.length_c   1.000
_cell.angle_alpha   90.00
_cell.angle_beta   90.00
_cell.angle_gamma   90.00
#
_symmetry.space_group_name_H-M   'P 1'
#
loop_
_entity.id
_entity.type
_entity.pdbx_description
1 polymer ?
#
loop_
_entity_poly.entity_id
_entity_poly.type
_entity_poly.pdbx_seq_one_letter_code
_entity_poly.pdbx_strand_id
1 'polypeptide(L)'
;MRKYLAVPAIIGALALTTAACEVTKTVSADAVEEQIVAKFGPPFDDGGIGPATADCPQDLRGEVGTTIECVVHDAKGGAYPLTVTVTAVEGDQVRFSMKEPPQPKGAE
;
A
#
# COMPACT_ATOMS: atom_id res chain seq x y z
N MET A 1 -16.51 59.31 -13.64
CA MET A 1 -16.73 59.45 -12.18
C MET A 1 -15.83 58.44 -11.48
N ARG A 2 -14.55 58.76 -11.24
CA ARG A 2 -14.02 59.24 -9.94
C ARG A 2 -14.47 58.41 -8.74
N LYS A 3 -13.71 57.37 -8.42
CA LYS A 3 -13.31 57.09 -7.03
C LYS A 3 -11.99 56.32 -7.03
N TYR A 4 -10.91 57.10 -7.12
CA TYR A 4 -9.58 56.67 -6.72
C TYR A 4 -9.54 56.68 -5.18
N LEU A 5 -9.24 55.53 -4.60
CA LEU A 5 -8.59 55.34 -3.30
C LEU A 5 -7.59 54.21 -3.59
N ALA A 6 -6.33 54.45 -3.98
CA ALA A 6 -5.21 54.93 -3.15
C ALA A 6 -5.11 54.18 -1.81
N VAL A 7 -3.94 53.55 -1.58
CA VAL A 7 -3.35 53.00 -0.32
C VAL A 7 -2.92 51.52 -0.50
N PRO A 8 -1.67 51.13 -0.14
CA PRO A 8 -0.43 51.42 -0.86
C PRO A 8 0.28 50.12 -1.30
N ALA A 9 1.37 50.28 -2.06
CA ALA A 9 2.32 49.22 -2.37
C ALA A 9 2.83 48.53 -1.09
N ILE A 10 2.62 47.22 -0.97
CA ILE A 10 3.42 46.36 -0.10
C ILE A 10 4.28 45.49 -1.01
N ILE A 11 5.52 45.93 -1.17
CA ILE A 11 6.61 45.11 -1.66
C ILE A 11 6.86 44.08 -0.55
N GLY A 12 6.38 42.87 -0.75
CA GLY A 12 6.57 41.75 0.17
C GLY A 12 6.79 40.50 -0.65
N ALA A 13 8.03 40.30 -1.09
CA ALA A 13 8.50 39.00 -1.54
C ALA A 13 8.41 38.03 -0.35
N LEU A 14 7.27 37.37 -0.17
CA LEU A 14 7.12 36.30 0.79
C LEU A 14 7.07 34.98 0.03
N ALA A 15 8.24 34.35 0.03
CA ALA A 15 8.55 32.93 -0.15
C ALA A 15 7.45 32.06 -0.78
N LEU A 16 7.80 31.47 -1.92
CA LEU A 16 7.28 30.15 -2.27
C LEU A 16 7.60 29.21 -1.11
N THR A 17 6.68 29.07 -0.16
CA THR A 17 6.63 27.88 0.66
C THR A 17 6.09 26.80 -0.26
N THR A 18 6.97 26.23 -1.09
CA THR A 18 6.73 24.86 -1.55
C THR A 18 6.72 24.05 -0.26
N ALA A 19 5.52 23.84 0.28
CA ALA A 19 5.26 22.67 1.08
C ALA A 19 5.58 21.51 0.15
N ALA A 20 6.85 21.10 0.14
CA ALA A 20 7.22 19.75 -0.18
C ALA A 20 6.54 18.95 0.92
N CYS A 21 5.24 18.67 0.73
CA CYS A 21 4.68 17.47 1.31
C CYS A 21 5.61 16.39 0.79
N GLU A 22 6.43 15.87 1.69
CA GLU A 22 7.14 14.63 1.51
C GLU A 22 6.00 13.63 1.28
N VAL A 23 5.64 13.42 0.01
CA VAL A 23 4.52 12.53 -0.35
C VAL A 23 5.06 11.13 -0.11
N THR A 24 5.09 10.71 1.14
CA THR A 24 5.31 9.33 1.53
C THR A 24 4.21 8.53 0.86
N LYS A 25 4.57 7.82 -0.21
CA LYS A 25 3.64 6.94 -0.92
C LYS A 25 3.38 5.76 0.00
N THR A 26 2.15 5.58 0.42
CA THR A 26 1.73 4.47 1.29
C THR A 26 0.52 3.81 0.66
N VAL A 27 0.55 2.48 0.56
CA VAL A 27 -0.61 1.67 0.22
C VAL A 27 -1.22 1.21 1.54
N SER A 28 -2.50 1.47 1.76
CA SER A 28 -3.17 1.06 3.00
C SER A 28 -3.20 -0.46 3.12
N ALA A 29 -3.18 -0.96 4.36
CA ALA A 29 -3.33 -2.38 4.65
C ALA A 29 -4.55 -2.98 3.94
N ASP A 30 -5.70 -2.32 4.03
CA ASP A 30 -6.95 -2.76 3.37
C ASP A 30 -6.76 -2.94 1.85
N ALA A 31 -6.07 -2.01 1.18
CA ALA A 31 -5.84 -2.09 -0.26
C ALA A 31 -4.84 -3.18 -0.65
N VAL A 32 -3.93 -3.54 0.26
CA VAL A 32 -3.05 -4.71 0.08
C VAL A 32 -3.86 -5.99 0.28
N GLU A 33 -4.68 -6.06 1.32
CA GLU A 33 -5.57 -7.20 1.61
C GLU A 33 -6.53 -7.49 0.46
N GLU A 34 -7.18 -6.47 -0.09
CA GLU A 34 -8.06 -6.61 -1.26
C GLU A 34 -7.32 -7.22 -2.46
N GLN A 35 -6.08 -6.79 -2.72
CA GLN A 35 -5.27 -7.34 -3.81
C GLN A 35 -4.83 -8.78 -3.54
N ILE A 36 -4.53 -9.12 -2.29
CA ILE A 36 -4.23 -10.48 -1.87
C ILE A 36 -5.47 -11.36 -2.10
N VAL A 37 -6.64 -10.96 -1.59
CA VAL A 37 -7.89 -11.71 -1.77
C VAL A 37 -8.26 -11.83 -3.26
N ALA A 38 -8.10 -10.77 -4.07
CA ALA A 38 -8.35 -10.84 -5.50
C ALA A 38 -7.43 -11.84 -6.22
N LYS A 39 -6.19 -12.00 -5.75
CA LYS A 39 -5.21 -12.92 -6.34
C LYS A 39 -5.36 -14.36 -5.86
N PHE A 40 -5.63 -14.56 -4.57
CA PHE A 40 -5.67 -15.88 -3.93
C PHE A 40 -7.09 -16.43 -3.72
N GLY A 41 -8.12 -15.60 -3.80
CA GLY A 41 -9.53 -16.01 -3.71
C GLY A 41 -9.90 -17.08 -4.73
N PRO A 42 -9.74 -16.84 -6.05
CA PRO A 42 -10.10 -17.83 -7.07
C PRO A 42 -9.45 -19.21 -6.88
N PRO A 43 -8.13 -19.35 -6.66
CA PRO A 43 -7.55 -20.67 -6.43
C PRO A 43 -8.00 -21.32 -5.10
N PHE A 44 -8.35 -20.55 -4.07
CA PHE A 44 -8.91 -21.08 -2.83
C PHE A 44 -10.34 -21.59 -3.03
N ASP A 45 -11.16 -20.84 -3.77
CA ASP A 45 -12.52 -21.22 -4.12
C ASP A 45 -12.54 -22.47 -5.00
N ASP A 46 -11.70 -22.52 -6.05
CA ASP A 46 -11.53 -23.68 -6.93
C ASP A 46 -11.02 -24.91 -6.16
N GLY A 47 -10.17 -24.69 -5.14
CA GLY A 47 -9.69 -25.71 -4.22
C GLY A 47 -10.71 -26.15 -3.16
N GLY A 48 -11.89 -25.50 -3.09
CA GLY A 48 -12.93 -25.80 -2.11
C GLY A 48 -12.55 -25.48 -0.66
N ILE A 49 -11.60 -24.56 -0.46
CA ILE A 49 -11.14 -24.05 0.85
C ILE A 49 -11.53 -22.59 1.07
N GLY A 50 -11.97 -21.87 0.05
CA GLY A 50 -12.41 -20.47 0.14
C GLY A 50 -13.77 -20.26 0.84
N PRO A 51 -14.20 -18.98 1.02
CA PRO A 51 -13.54 -17.75 0.56
C PRO A 51 -12.25 -17.42 1.32
N ALA A 52 -11.28 -16.84 0.62
CA ALA A 52 -10.05 -16.35 1.24
C ALA A 52 -10.26 -14.96 1.86
N THR A 53 -9.65 -14.71 3.02
CA THR A 53 -9.50 -13.37 3.59
C THR A 53 -8.03 -13.07 3.84
N ALA A 54 -7.65 -11.80 3.96
CA ALA A 54 -6.29 -11.39 4.25
C ALA A 54 -6.27 -10.46 5.47
N ASP A 55 -5.19 -10.52 6.24
CA ASP A 55 -4.93 -9.66 7.40
C ASP A 55 -3.49 -9.15 7.30
N CYS A 56 -3.34 -7.84 7.14
CA CYS A 56 -2.07 -7.14 7.05
C CYS A 56 -1.92 -6.20 8.26
N PRO A 57 -0.88 -6.34 9.09
CA PRO A 57 -0.77 -5.63 10.37
C PRO A 57 -0.47 -4.14 10.23
N GLN A 58 -0.06 -3.68 9.05
CA GLN A 58 0.31 -2.29 8.80
C GLN A 58 0.27 -1.94 7.31
N ASP A 59 0.18 -0.64 7.04
CA ASP A 59 0.27 -0.08 5.70
C ASP A 59 1.63 -0.37 5.05
N LEU A 60 1.61 -0.64 3.75
CA LEU A 60 2.82 -0.85 2.96
C LEU A 60 3.39 0.49 2.52
N ARG A 61 4.50 0.89 3.13
CA ARG A 61 5.27 2.04 2.64
C ARG A 61 5.80 1.74 1.24
N GLY A 62 5.49 2.64 0.31
CA GLY A 62 5.96 2.68 -1.07
C GLY A 62 7.41 3.12 -1.14
N GLU A 63 8.28 2.37 -0.47
CA GLU A 63 9.74 2.48 -0.52
C GLU A 63 10.26 1.13 -1.00
N VAL A 64 11.05 1.12 -2.07
CA VAL A 64 11.58 -0.13 -2.66
C VAL A 64 12.37 -0.92 -1.61
N GLY A 65 12.06 -2.20 -1.48
CA GLY A 65 12.64 -3.08 -0.47
C GLY A 65 11.87 -3.14 0.85
N THR A 66 10.83 -2.31 1.03
CA THR A 66 9.94 -2.43 2.18
C THR A 66 9.20 -3.74 2.12
N THR A 67 9.15 -4.42 3.27
CA THR A 67 8.42 -5.68 3.44
C THR A 67 7.42 -5.59 4.58
N ILE A 68 6.26 -6.20 4.37
CA ILE A 68 5.29 -6.48 5.44
C ILE A 68 4.93 -7.96 5.39
N GLU A 69 4.57 -8.52 6.54
CA GLU A 69 4.08 -9.89 6.66
C GLU A 69 2.56 -9.83 6.83
N CYS A 70 1.82 -10.37 5.86
CA CYS A 70 0.37 -10.54 5.93
C CYS A 70 0.03 -12.01 6.13
N VAL A 71 -1.19 -12.30 6.55
CA VAL A 71 -1.70 -13.66 6.68
C VAL A 71 -2.94 -13.79 5.84
N VAL A 72 -2.99 -14.81 4.98
CA VAL A 72 -4.22 -15.21 4.27
C VAL A 72 -4.90 -16.30 5.06
N HIS A 73 -6.20 -16.18 5.26
CA HIS A 73 -7.02 -17.17 5.91
C HIS A 73 -7.94 -17.84 4.91
N ASP A 74 -8.14 -19.15 5.09
CA ASP A 74 -9.18 -19.89 4.36
C ASP A 74 -10.45 -20.05 5.23
N ALA A 75 -11.53 -20.52 4.63
CA ALA A 75 -12.81 -20.71 5.34
C ALA A 75 -12.84 -21.96 6.24
N LYS A 76 -11.81 -22.80 6.19
CA LYS A 76 -11.64 -24.00 7.02
C LYS A 76 -10.76 -23.75 8.25
N GLY A 77 -10.26 -22.54 8.43
CA GLY A 77 -9.41 -22.14 9.55
C GLY A 77 -7.90 -22.28 9.28
N GLY A 78 -7.49 -22.49 8.03
CA GLY A 78 -6.08 -22.43 7.61
C GLY A 78 -5.56 -20.99 7.62
N ALA A 79 -4.28 -20.83 7.95
CA ALA A 79 -3.58 -19.56 7.97
C ALA A 79 -2.26 -19.69 7.20
N TYR A 80 -2.10 -18.84 6.19
CA TYR A 80 -1.02 -18.85 5.23
C TYR A 80 -0.26 -17.53 5.34
N PRO A 81 0.88 -17.49 6.06
CA PRO A 81 1.69 -16.29 6.10
C PRO A 81 2.17 -15.96 4.68
N LEU A 82 2.36 -14.68 4.39
CA LEU A 82 2.77 -14.15 3.10
C LEU A 82 3.66 -12.92 3.34
N THR A 83 4.81 -12.88 2.68
CA THR A 83 5.66 -11.70 2.66
C THR A 83 5.33 -10.86 1.43
N VAL A 84 4.89 -9.63 1.67
CA VAL A 84 4.68 -8.63 0.63
C VAL A 84 5.92 -7.74 0.57
N THR A 85 6.48 -7.51 -0.62
CA THR A 85 7.70 -6.71 -0.81
C THR A 85 7.52 -5.69 -1.92
N VAL A 86 7.80 -4.41 -1.65
CA VAL A 86 7.82 -3.38 -2.69
C VAL A 86 9.02 -3.60 -3.61
N THR A 87 8.75 -3.75 -4.89
CA THR A 87 9.77 -3.99 -5.93
C THR A 87 10.08 -2.74 -6.74
N ALA A 88 9.11 -1.83 -6.90
CA ALA A 88 9.30 -0.57 -7.62
C ALA A 88 8.29 0.48 -7.18
N VAL A 89 8.67 1.75 -7.40
CA VAL A 89 7.79 2.92 -7.17
C VAL A 89 7.92 3.81 -8.39
N GLU A 90 6.84 3.97 -9.14
CA GLU A 90 6.78 4.67 -10.42
C GLU A 90 5.73 5.78 -10.35
N GLY A 91 6.17 7.01 -10.07
CA GLY A 91 5.27 8.14 -9.88
C GLY A 91 4.30 7.89 -8.72
N ASP A 92 3.02 7.66 -9.04
CA ASP A 92 1.94 7.37 -8.07
C ASP A 92 1.66 5.87 -7.89
N GLN A 93 2.35 5.00 -8.63
CA GLN A 93 2.14 3.56 -8.56
C GLN A 93 3.22 2.87 -7.71
N VAL A 94 2.80 2.09 -6.72
CA VAL A 94 3.66 1.20 -5.95
C VAL A 94 3.49 -0.22 -6.49
N ARG A 95 4.59 -0.84 -6.92
CA ARG A 95 4.64 -2.22 -7.38
C ARG A 95 5.17 -3.09 -6.26
N PHE A 96 4.47 -4.18 -5.95
CA PHE A 96 4.89 -5.12 -4.93
C PHE A 96 4.68 -6.57 -5.38
N SER A 97 5.49 -7.45 -4.79
CA SER A 97 5.43 -8.89 -4.98
C SER A 97 4.92 -9.55 -3.71
N MET A 98 4.21 -10.66 -3.86
CA MET A 98 3.70 -11.47 -2.75
C MET A 98 4.37 -12.84 -2.86
N LYS A 99 5.05 -13.27 -1.80
CA LYS A 99 5.71 -14.59 -1.72
C LYS A 99 5.22 -15.30 -0.48
N GLU A 100 4.87 -16.58 -0.62
CA GLU A 100 4.77 -17.44 0.57
C GLU A 100 6.13 -17.44 1.29
N PRO A 101 6.15 -17.48 2.62
CA PRO A 101 7.36 -17.62 3.38
C PRO A 101 8.06 -18.90 2.92
N PRO A 102 9.40 -18.91 2.97
CA PRO A 102 10.15 -20.10 2.61
C PRO A 102 9.64 -21.28 3.45
N GLN A 103 8.91 -22.20 2.81
CA GLN A 103 8.54 -23.44 3.47
C GLN A 103 9.85 -24.16 3.84
N PRO A 104 10.01 -24.62 5.09
CA PRO A 104 11.16 -25.44 5.43
C PRO A 104 11.12 -26.66 4.52
N LYS A 105 12.09 -26.74 3.59
CA LYS A 105 12.30 -27.93 2.76
C LYS A 105 12.65 -29.08 3.70
N GLY A 106 11.68 -29.91 4.10
CA GLY A 106 11.95 -31.11 4.89
C GLY A 106 10.89 -31.60 5.87
N ALA A 107 9.59 -31.40 5.62
CA ALA A 107 8.56 -32.25 6.23
C ALA A 107 8.05 -33.22 5.15
N GLU A 108 8.89 -34.20 4.81
CA GLU A 108 8.52 -35.42 4.08
C GLU A 108 7.74 -36.37 5.00
#